data_AF-A0AAJ4N9V8-F1
#
_entry.id   AF-A0AAJ4N9V8-F1
#
_cell.length_a   1.000
_cell.length_b   1.000
_cell.length_c   1.000
_cell.angle_alpha   90.00
_cell.angle_beta   90.00
_cell.angle_gamma   90.00
#
_symmetry.space_group_name_H-M   'P 1'
#
loop_
_entity.id
_entity.type
_entity.pdbx_description
1 polymer ?
#
loop_
_entity_poly.entity_id
_entity_poly.type
_entity_poly.pdbx_seq_one_letter_code
_entity_poly.pdbx_strand_id
1 'polypeptide(L)'
;MTAISRFKITSRAVLLGLSLIAIPASATVACAENLLDVAPKSTPPEINNFKLTEDFLTHMEKIQEQLGSMELSATEDEGQDATPSIDKMVASIEARPQVVEVLKAQNISPRDYIVGYFALMSSLAAADAEDEPQLVDELKDINPQHLAFGKKYSERIRVLIGE
;
A
#
# COMPACT_ATOMS: atom_id res chain seq x y z
N MET A 1 -53.42 10.94 20.85
CA MET A 1 -54.49 11.33 19.91
C MET A 1 -53.90 12.37 18.96
N THR A 2 -53.24 11.91 17.90
CA THR A 2 -53.74 11.86 16.51
C THR A 2 -53.88 13.24 15.87
N ALA A 3 -52.88 13.65 15.11
CA ALA A 3 -53.02 14.63 14.05
C ALA A 3 -52.27 14.11 12.82
N ILE A 4 -53.05 13.65 11.85
CA ILE A 4 -52.64 13.23 10.52
C ILE A 4 -52.52 14.50 9.68
N SER A 5 -51.46 14.67 8.90
CA SER A 5 -51.57 15.51 7.70
C SER A 5 -50.82 14.88 6.54
N ARG A 6 -51.59 14.66 5.48
CA ARG A 6 -51.30 13.84 4.31
C ARG A 6 -50.59 14.66 3.24
N PHE A 7 -49.55 14.03 2.71
CA PHE A 7 -49.04 14.12 1.35
C PHE A 7 -49.99 14.81 0.35
N LYS A 8 -49.51 15.91 -0.22
CA LYS A 8 -49.92 16.43 -1.54
C LYS A 8 -48.70 17.00 -2.23
N ILE A 9 -48.03 16.22 -3.07
CA ILE A 9 -47.19 16.77 -4.12
C ILE A 9 -47.60 16.12 -5.43
N THR A 10 -48.14 16.99 -6.26
CA THR A 10 -48.78 16.78 -7.55
C THR A 10 -47.73 16.40 -8.60
N SER A 11 -48.07 15.42 -9.43
CA SER A 11 -47.36 15.05 -10.64
C SER A 11 -47.16 16.25 -11.58
N ARG A 12 -45.95 16.40 -12.12
CA ARG A 12 -45.73 16.90 -13.49
C ARG A 12 -44.56 16.17 -14.12
N ALA A 13 -44.88 15.18 -14.95
CA ALA A 13 -43.99 14.70 -15.99
C ALA A 13 -43.84 15.80 -17.05
N VAL A 14 -42.61 16.13 -17.41
CA VAL A 14 -42.28 16.81 -18.66
C VAL A 14 -41.18 15.99 -19.33
N LEU A 15 -41.63 15.13 -20.25
CA LEU A 15 -40.84 14.65 -21.39
C LEU A 15 -40.77 15.80 -22.39
N LEU A 16 -39.57 16.16 -22.85
CA LEU A 16 -39.19 16.94 -24.06
C LEU A 16 -37.77 17.50 -23.78
N GLY A 17 -36.73 17.29 -24.58
CA GLY A 17 -36.62 16.69 -25.90
C GLY A 17 -35.17 16.25 -26.16
N LEU A 18 -35.03 15.29 -27.07
CA LEU A 18 -33.78 14.91 -27.69
C LEU A 18 -33.21 16.09 -28.48
N SER A 19 -32.11 16.67 -28.01
CA SER A 19 -31.22 17.48 -28.85
C SER A 19 -29.93 16.70 -29.06
N LEU A 20 -29.82 16.08 -30.24
CA LEU A 20 -28.59 15.53 -30.81
C LEU A 20 -27.63 16.72 -31.02
N ILE A 21 -26.62 16.87 -30.17
CA ILE A 21 -25.48 17.74 -30.48
C ILE A 21 -24.43 16.85 -31.15
N ALA A 22 -24.27 17.04 -32.45
CA ALA A 22 -23.18 16.49 -33.22
C ALA A 22 -21.87 17.11 -32.72
N ILE A 23 -21.03 16.30 -32.07
CA ILE A 23 -19.66 16.69 -31.71
C ILE A 23 -18.79 16.46 -32.95
N PRO A 24 -18.04 17.46 -33.43
CA PRO A 24 -17.09 17.24 -34.52
C PRO A 24 -15.99 16.30 -34.05
N ALA A 25 -15.92 15.13 -34.69
CA ALA A 25 -14.82 14.20 -34.60
C ALA A 25 -13.59 14.83 -35.27
N SER A 26 -12.73 15.49 -34.50
CA SER A 26 -11.31 15.72 -34.79
C SER A 26 -10.65 16.45 -33.61
N ALA A 27 -10.36 15.71 -32.56
CA ALA A 27 -9.23 16.00 -31.69
C ALA A 27 -8.46 14.69 -31.58
N THR A 28 -7.34 14.62 -32.29
CA THR A 28 -6.32 13.58 -32.17
C THR A 28 -6.01 13.36 -30.69
N VAL A 29 -6.45 12.24 -30.15
CA VAL A 29 -5.97 11.70 -28.88
C VAL A 29 -4.53 11.26 -29.13
N ALA A 30 -3.60 12.18 -28.91
CA ALA A 30 -2.17 11.92 -28.95
C ALA A 30 -1.56 12.55 -27.71
N CYS A 31 -1.69 11.87 -26.57
CA CYS A 31 -0.92 12.07 -25.33
C CYS A 31 -1.35 11.04 -24.28
N ALA A 32 -1.29 9.74 -24.61
CA ALA A 32 -1.56 8.68 -23.64
C ALA A 32 -0.52 7.54 -23.67
N GLU A 33 0.67 7.78 -24.22
CA GLU A 33 1.72 6.75 -24.32
C GLU A 33 2.90 6.99 -23.35
N ASN A 34 2.81 7.89 -22.38
CA ASN A 34 3.95 8.18 -21.51
C ASN A 34 3.58 8.57 -20.07
N LEU A 35 2.65 7.82 -19.46
CA LEU A 35 2.31 7.99 -18.04
C LEU A 35 2.35 6.68 -17.22
N LEU A 36 2.78 5.57 -17.83
CA LEU A 36 2.88 4.25 -17.18
C LEU A 36 4.33 3.80 -16.93
N ASP A 37 5.32 4.66 -17.19
CA ASP A 37 6.75 4.30 -17.16
C ASP A 37 7.52 4.98 -16.01
N VAL A 38 6.87 5.18 -14.86
CA VAL A 38 7.46 5.93 -13.72
C VAL A 38 7.58 5.09 -12.44
N ALA A 39 7.58 3.76 -12.54
CA ALA A 39 7.97 2.89 -11.42
C ALA A 39 8.95 1.82 -11.89
N PRO A 40 10.02 1.51 -11.13
CA PRO A 40 10.82 0.33 -11.42
C PRO A 40 9.90 -0.90 -11.36
N LYS A 41 9.75 -1.61 -12.49
CA LYS A 41 8.84 -2.76 -12.64
C LYS A 41 9.22 -3.98 -11.79
N SER A 42 10.33 -3.93 -11.07
CA SER A 42 10.91 -5.07 -10.38
C SER A 42 11.29 -4.69 -8.95
N THR A 43 10.87 -5.53 -8.00
CA THR A 43 11.21 -5.41 -6.59
C THR A 43 12.73 -5.43 -6.41
N PRO A 44 13.33 -4.44 -5.71
CA PRO A 44 14.77 -4.41 -5.49
C PRO A 44 15.32 -5.73 -4.94
N PRO A 45 16.51 -6.20 -5.37
CA PRO A 45 17.04 -7.50 -4.95
C PRO A 45 17.20 -7.65 -3.43
N GLU A 46 17.51 -6.57 -2.71
CA GLU A 46 17.63 -6.58 -1.26
C GLU A 46 16.30 -6.94 -0.57
N ILE A 47 15.18 -6.44 -1.12
CA ILE A 47 13.83 -6.76 -0.64
C ILE A 47 13.45 -8.18 -1.09
N ASN A 48 13.58 -8.48 -2.39
CA ASN A 48 13.12 -9.75 -2.97
C ASN A 48 13.86 -10.97 -2.40
N ASN A 49 15.12 -10.81 -1.97
CA ASN A 49 15.91 -11.88 -1.35
C ASN A 49 15.85 -11.88 0.19
N PHE A 50 15.13 -10.96 0.82
CA PHE A 50 14.98 -10.93 2.27
C PHE A 50 14.25 -12.19 2.75
N LYS A 51 14.77 -12.84 3.80
CA LYS A 51 14.19 -14.09 4.29
C LYS A 51 13.03 -13.82 5.25
N LEU A 52 11.81 -13.99 4.76
CA LEU A 52 10.61 -13.93 5.58
C LEU A 52 10.41 -15.21 6.40
N THR A 53 10.21 -15.06 7.70
CA THR A 53 9.89 -16.15 8.64
C THR A 53 8.73 -15.74 9.54
N GLU A 54 8.05 -16.72 10.12
CA GLU A 54 6.97 -16.46 11.08
C GLU A 54 7.48 -15.74 12.34
N ASP A 55 8.69 -16.09 12.79
CA ASP A 55 9.34 -15.39 13.91
C ASP A 55 9.57 -13.91 13.58
N PHE A 56 10.06 -13.61 12.36
CA PHE A 56 10.24 -12.23 11.92
C PHE A 56 8.91 -11.46 11.90
N LEU A 57 7.84 -12.04 11.33
CA LEU A 57 6.51 -11.44 11.35
C LEU A 57 6.03 -11.15 12.78
N THR A 58 6.23 -12.10 13.69
CA THR A 58 5.86 -11.95 15.11
C THR A 58 6.65 -10.85 15.80
N HIS A 59 7.92 -10.65 15.45
CA HIS A 59 8.71 -9.53 15.95
C HIS A 59 8.25 -8.19 15.37
N MET A 60 7.87 -8.13 14.09
CA MET A 60 7.31 -6.92 13.46
C MET A 60 5.99 -6.49 14.11
N GLU A 61 5.09 -7.43 14.42
CA GLU A 61 3.84 -7.17 15.14
C GLU A 61 4.10 -6.54 16.53
N LYS A 62 5.07 -7.08 17.28
CA LYS A 62 5.47 -6.51 18.58
C LYS A 62 6.07 -5.12 18.45
N ILE A 63 6.87 -4.88 17.41
CA ILE A 63 7.42 -3.55 17.12
C ILE A 63 6.26 -2.58 16.85
N GLN A 64 5.31 -2.95 15.99
CA GLN A 64 4.16 -2.10 15.66
C GLN A 64 3.34 -1.76 16.91
N GLU A 65 3.06 -2.74 17.78
CA GLU A 65 2.35 -2.51 19.05
C GLU A 65 3.11 -1.52 19.94
N GLN A 66 4.42 -1.68 20.09
CA GLN A 66 5.25 -0.80 20.91
C GLN A 66 5.33 0.61 20.32
N LEU A 67 5.61 0.75 19.02
CA LEU A 67 5.71 2.05 18.35
C LEU A 67 4.36 2.77 18.29
N GLY A 68 3.25 2.05 18.13
CA GLY A 68 1.90 2.62 18.10
C GLY A 68 1.47 3.24 19.44
N SER A 69 2.14 2.88 20.54
CA SER A 69 1.93 3.50 21.85
C SER A 69 2.81 4.73 22.12
N MET A 70 3.75 5.05 21.23
CA MET A 70 4.71 6.13 21.38
C MET A 70 4.25 7.41 20.67
N GLU A 71 4.50 8.55 21.29
CA GLU A 71 4.43 9.85 20.61
C GLU A 71 5.72 10.08 19.82
N LEU A 72 5.69 9.76 18.52
CA LEU A 72 6.80 9.98 17.60
C LEU A 72 6.53 11.21 16.74
N SER A 73 7.49 12.14 16.71
CA SER A 73 7.50 13.23 15.75
C SER A 73 8.16 12.79 14.44
N ALA A 74 7.69 13.34 13.33
CA ALA A 74 8.41 13.23 12.06
C ALA A 74 9.82 13.84 12.19
N THR A 75 10.79 13.29 11.48
CA THR A 75 12.10 13.92 11.31
C THR A 75 12.04 15.03 10.26
N GLU A 76 13.03 15.93 10.22
CA GLU A 76 13.05 17.06 9.26
C GLU A 76 13.03 16.58 7.80
N ASP A 77 13.64 15.42 7.52
CA ASP A 77 13.78 14.85 6.18
C ASP A 77 12.60 13.93 5.78
N GLU A 78 11.74 13.54 6.73
CA GLU A 78 10.59 12.67 6.45
C GLU A 78 9.54 13.38 5.58
N GLY A 79 9.14 12.72 4.49
CA GLY A 79 8.14 13.24 3.55
C GLY A 79 8.64 14.30 2.57
N GLN A 80 9.92 14.71 2.64
CA GLN A 80 10.53 15.64 1.68
C GLN A 80 10.91 14.97 0.36
N ASP A 81 11.19 13.66 0.40
CA ASP A 81 11.50 12.83 -0.76
C ASP A 81 10.26 11.99 -1.11
N ALA A 82 9.77 12.12 -2.34
CA ALA A 82 8.63 11.33 -2.82
C ALA A 82 9.00 9.84 -2.97
N THR A 83 10.28 9.53 -3.14
CA THR A 83 10.80 8.17 -3.31
C THR A 83 12.09 8.02 -2.51
N PRO A 84 12.01 8.02 -1.16
CA PRO A 84 13.21 7.94 -0.33
C PRO A 84 13.94 6.61 -0.58
N SER A 85 15.26 6.66 -0.67
CA SER A 85 16.07 5.44 -0.72
C SER A 85 15.99 4.67 0.60
N ILE A 86 16.27 3.36 0.57
CA ILE A 86 16.36 2.53 1.79
C ILE A 86 17.34 3.16 2.80
N ASP A 87 18.49 3.65 2.33
CA ASP A 87 19.48 4.30 3.20
C ASP A 87 18.92 5.52 3.93
N LYS A 88 18.13 6.36 3.26
CA LYS A 88 17.48 7.52 3.88
C LYS A 88 16.42 7.09 4.90
N MET A 89 15.63 6.06 4.59
CA MET A 89 14.62 5.53 5.52
C MET A 89 15.29 4.94 6.77
N VAL A 90 16.39 4.22 6.60
CA VAL A 90 17.21 3.69 7.71
C VAL A 90 17.78 4.83 8.54
N ALA A 91 18.39 5.84 7.92
CA ALA A 91 18.93 7.00 8.62
C ALA A 91 17.85 7.74 9.44
N SER A 92 16.63 7.85 8.92
CA SER A 92 15.51 8.46 9.66
C SER A 92 15.12 7.65 10.91
N ILE A 93 15.20 6.32 10.85
CA ILE A 93 15.00 5.47 12.05
C ILE A 93 16.14 5.66 13.04
N GLU A 94 17.39 5.63 12.56
CA GLU A 94 18.58 5.78 13.41
C GLU A 94 18.63 7.14 14.12
N ALA A 95 18.05 8.18 13.53
CA ALA A 95 17.88 9.49 14.15
C ALA A 95 16.91 9.52 15.35
N ARG A 96 16.18 8.43 15.62
CA ARG A 96 15.22 8.30 16.73
C ARG A 96 15.65 7.18 17.70
N PRO A 97 16.46 7.49 18.73
CA PRO A 97 16.97 6.48 19.66
C PRO A 97 15.89 5.61 20.31
N GLN A 98 14.72 6.20 20.62
CA GLN A 98 13.58 5.47 21.18
C GLN A 98 13.03 4.39 20.23
N VAL A 99 13.06 4.64 18.92
CA VAL A 99 12.65 3.65 17.90
C VAL A 99 13.72 2.57 17.80
N VAL A 100 15.00 2.96 17.76
CA VAL A 100 16.13 2.01 17.70
C VAL A 100 16.11 1.03 18.88
N GLU A 101 15.84 1.51 20.10
CA GLU A 101 15.74 0.65 21.27
C GLU A 101 14.58 -0.36 21.18
N VAL A 102 13.43 0.03 20.61
CA VAL A 102 12.31 -0.89 20.34
C VAL A 102 12.71 -1.99 19.36
N LEU A 103 13.34 -1.62 18.24
CA LEU A 103 13.79 -2.59 17.24
C LEU A 103 14.80 -3.57 17.84
N LYS A 104 15.77 -3.05 18.59
CA LYS A 104 16.80 -3.83 19.27
C LYS A 104 16.23 -4.78 20.31
N ALA A 105 15.18 -4.39 21.04
CA ALA A 105 14.50 -5.28 21.99
C ALA A 105 13.86 -6.50 21.30
N GLN A 106 13.57 -6.41 20.00
CA GLN A 106 13.10 -7.52 19.17
C GLN A 106 14.21 -8.17 18.32
N ASN A 107 15.49 -7.86 18.56
CA ASN A 107 16.63 -8.32 17.77
C ASN A 107 16.55 -7.97 16.27
N ILE A 108 15.91 -6.85 15.94
CA ILE A 108 15.77 -6.35 14.57
C ILE A 108 16.66 -5.10 14.40
N SER A 109 17.44 -5.06 13.32
CA SER A 109 18.19 -3.86 12.95
C SER A 109 17.29 -2.85 12.23
N PRO A 110 17.61 -1.54 12.24
CA PRO A 110 16.88 -0.54 11.45
C PRO A 110 16.75 -0.90 9.97
N ARG A 111 17.81 -1.46 9.36
CA ARG A 111 17.78 -1.91 7.96
C ARG A 111 16.85 -3.11 7.77
N ASP A 112 16.95 -4.12 8.62
CA ASP A 112 16.08 -5.31 8.51
C ASP A 112 14.61 -4.95 8.74
N TYR A 113 14.32 -3.97 9.60
CA TYR A 113 12.97 -3.44 9.78
C TYR A 113 12.41 -2.86 8.49
N ILE A 114 13.16 -1.97 7.82
CA ILE A 114 12.74 -1.34 6.56
C ILE A 114 12.62 -2.38 5.44
N VAL A 115 13.68 -3.15 5.20
CA VAL A 115 13.72 -4.13 4.11
C VAL A 115 12.66 -5.21 4.32
N GLY A 116 12.53 -5.70 5.55
CA GLY A 116 11.55 -6.72 5.90
C GLY A 116 10.11 -6.21 5.82
N TYR A 117 9.84 -4.94 6.18
CA TYR A 117 8.52 -4.33 5.97
C TYR A 117 8.14 -4.29 4.47
N PHE A 118 9.06 -3.86 3.60
CA PHE A 118 8.81 -3.90 2.15
C PHE A 118 8.68 -5.31 1.61
N ALA A 119 9.41 -6.29 2.16
CA ALA A 119 9.28 -7.69 1.78
C ALA A 119 7.90 -8.24 2.17
N LEU A 120 7.36 -7.88 3.34
CA LEU A 120 6.02 -8.24 3.77
C LEU A 120 4.95 -7.62 2.84
N MET A 121 5.04 -6.34 2.53
CA MET A 121 4.13 -5.70 1.56
C MET A 121 4.20 -6.36 0.17
N SER A 122 5.42 -6.59 -0.34
CA SER A 122 5.62 -7.29 -1.62
C SER A 122 5.03 -8.70 -1.59
N SER A 123 5.13 -9.41 -0.46
CA SER A 123 4.57 -10.77 -0.32
C SER A 123 3.04 -10.77 -0.34
N LEU A 124 2.40 -9.77 0.28
CA LEU A 124 0.95 -9.62 0.28
C LEU A 124 0.45 -9.25 -1.11
N ALA A 125 1.06 -8.25 -1.76
CA ALA A 125 0.72 -7.86 -3.12
C ALA A 125 0.84 -9.03 -4.10
N ALA A 126 1.88 -9.86 -3.96
CA ALA A 126 2.03 -11.07 -4.76
C ALA A 126 0.91 -12.09 -4.55
N ALA A 127 0.50 -12.29 -3.29
CA ALA A 127 -0.59 -13.20 -2.96
C ALA A 127 -1.93 -12.72 -3.54
N ASP A 128 -2.17 -11.41 -3.51
CA ASP A 128 -3.41 -10.83 -4.04
C ASP A 128 -3.45 -10.84 -5.58
N ALA A 129 -2.30 -10.60 -6.23
CA ALA A 129 -2.19 -10.62 -7.68
C ALA A 129 -2.26 -12.04 -8.30
N GLU A 130 -2.01 -13.11 -7.56
CA GLU A 130 -2.06 -14.49 -8.08
C GLU A 130 -3.46 -14.89 -8.56
N ASP A 131 -4.50 -14.40 -7.87
CA ASP A 131 -5.90 -14.67 -8.22
C ASP A 131 -6.45 -13.67 -9.26
N GLU A 132 -5.63 -12.71 -9.71
CA GLU A 132 -5.99 -11.70 -10.70
C GLU A 132 -5.28 -11.96 -12.04
N PRO A 133 -5.96 -12.52 -13.07
CA PRO A 133 -5.33 -12.86 -14.35
C PRO A 133 -4.61 -11.72 -15.05
N GLN A 134 -5.00 -10.47 -14.76
CA GLN A 134 -4.41 -9.24 -15.29
C GLN A 134 -3.08 -8.86 -14.63
N LEU A 135 -2.79 -9.37 -13.43
CA LEU A 135 -1.60 -9.04 -12.63
C LEU A 135 -0.58 -10.18 -12.57
N VAL A 136 -0.89 -11.36 -13.11
CA VAL A 136 0.01 -12.53 -13.11
C VAL A 136 1.38 -12.24 -13.72
N ASP A 137 1.44 -11.35 -14.73
CA ASP A 137 2.71 -10.96 -15.34
C ASP A 137 3.63 -10.18 -14.37
N GLU A 138 3.07 -9.52 -13.36
CA GLU A 138 3.80 -8.80 -12.31
C GLU A 138 4.46 -9.75 -11.29
N LEU A 139 4.04 -11.01 -11.25
CA LEU A 139 4.58 -12.02 -10.33
C LEU A 139 5.89 -12.66 -10.80
N LYS A 140 6.27 -12.49 -12.08
CA LYS A 140 7.39 -13.23 -12.71
C LYS A 140 8.74 -13.01 -12.02
N ASP A 141 8.95 -11.83 -11.46
CA ASP A 141 10.18 -11.45 -10.79
C ASP A 141 10.08 -11.55 -9.25
N ILE A 142 8.91 -11.95 -8.72
CA ILE A 142 8.70 -12.06 -7.28
C ILE A 142 9.26 -13.39 -6.78
N ASN A 143 9.94 -13.35 -5.63
CA ASN A 143 10.45 -14.52 -4.96
C ASN A 143 9.29 -15.50 -4.62
N PRO A 144 9.32 -16.76 -5.09
CA PRO A 144 8.25 -17.72 -4.83
C PRO A 144 8.08 -18.03 -3.33
N GLN A 145 9.12 -17.85 -2.52
CA GLN A 145 9.02 -17.96 -1.05
C GLN A 145 8.21 -16.82 -0.44
N HIS A 146 8.28 -15.61 -1.01
CA HIS A 146 7.45 -14.49 -0.60
C HIS A 146 5.99 -14.74 -0.97
N LEU A 147 5.71 -15.19 -2.20
CA LEU A 147 4.35 -15.57 -2.59
C LEU A 147 3.76 -16.61 -1.63
N ALA A 148 4.49 -17.70 -1.36
CA ALA A 148 4.04 -18.73 -0.42
C ALA A 148 3.84 -18.19 1.01
N PHE A 149 4.70 -17.27 1.45
CA PHE A 149 4.58 -16.62 2.75
C PHE A 149 3.34 -15.72 2.84
N GLY A 150 3.13 -14.86 1.83
CA GLY A 150 1.98 -13.97 1.73
C GLY A 150 0.67 -14.73 1.75
N LYS A 151 0.54 -15.82 0.98
CA LYS A 151 -0.65 -16.69 1.00
C LYS A 151 -0.92 -17.30 2.37
N LYS A 152 0.13 -17.67 3.10
CA LYS A 152 0.00 -18.33 4.40
C LYS A 152 -0.37 -17.36 5.52
N TYR A 153 0.11 -16.12 5.46
CA TYR A 153 0.01 -15.15 6.55
C TYR A 153 -0.68 -13.82 6.17
N SER A 154 -1.39 -13.76 5.04
CA SER A 154 -1.99 -12.55 4.47
C SER A 154 -2.76 -11.70 5.48
N GLU A 155 -3.65 -12.31 6.26
CA GLU A 155 -4.44 -11.60 7.27
C GLU A 155 -3.59 -10.94 8.36
N ARG A 156 -2.51 -11.61 8.80
CA ARG A 156 -1.58 -11.03 9.78
C ARG A 156 -0.81 -9.86 9.17
N ILE A 157 -0.41 -10.00 7.91
CA ILE A 157 0.33 -8.95 7.19
C ILE A 157 -0.57 -7.73 6.98
N ARG A 158 -1.84 -7.90 6.60
CA ARG A 158 -2.84 -6.81 6.46
C ARG A 158 -2.99 -6.01 7.74
N VAL A 159 -3.19 -6.70 8.87
CA VAL A 159 -3.27 -6.06 10.19
C VAL A 159 -1.99 -5.29 10.52
N LEU A 160 -0.83 -5.87 10.22
CA LEU A 160 0.47 -5.23 10.46
C LEU A 160 0.68 -3.95 9.63
N ILE A 161 0.23 -3.94 8.38
CA ILE A 161 0.40 -2.78 7.49
C ILE A 161 -0.76 -1.78 7.55
N GLY A 162 -1.88 -2.14 8.17
CA GLY A 162 -3.06 -1.29 8.38
C GLY A 162 -4.11 -1.36 7.27
N GLU A 163 -4.20 -2.49 6.54
CA GLU A 163 -5.23 -2.79 5.54
C GLU A 163 -6.44 -3.53 6.11
#